data_AF-A0A1B6J631-F1
#
_entry.id   AF-A0A1B6J631-F1
#
_cell.length_a   1.000
_cell.length_b   1.000
_cell.length_c   1.000
_cell.angle_alpha   90.00
_cell.angle_beta   90.00
_cell.angle_gamma   90.00
#
_symmetry.space_group_name_H-M   'P 1'
#
loop_
_entity.id
_entity.type
_entity.pdbx_description
1 polymer ?
#
loop_
_entity_poly.entity_id
_entity_poly.type
_entity_poly.pdbx_seq_one_letter_code
_entity_poly.pdbx_strand_id
1 'polypeptide(L)'
;MPSLLEAIERKYGNDGECFDKVLPVIAIYVPPPRQCLPPLLVFNDCDIDTAGNPAQLQDKCARVQELDLAQNSLTEWSEILCILKQMPLLKFANLSFNMLTDSLQGKLCDSFPMLTNLVLNNTQIDWPSVRHLLNILPSLEELHLSLNNFNRVDLDDELSDEPSVRHKNLKKLHFTGNPVTEWCEVCKLGRAFPNLEMLVMADCPLSSLDPSSPCSSPERVLYSRSESECEGSPRRNSPHDAFRQLCVLNLNGTLLGSWEDIERLGRFPALHCLRIQGCPLFEEYTEHERRQLLIARLPNIQTLNGGGV
;
A
#
# COMPACT_ATOMS: atom_id res chain seq x y z
N MET A 1 25.28 14.83 -0.37
CA MET A 1 24.32 14.26 0.58
C MET A 1 24.98 13.01 1.17
N PRO A 2 24.82 12.67 2.46
CA PRO A 2 25.51 11.54 3.05
C PRO A 2 24.99 10.21 2.51
N SER A 3 25.86 9.22 2.40
CA SER A 3 25.41 7.84 2.17
C SER A 3 24.78 7.24 3.44
N LEU A 4 23.98 6.17 3.28
CA LEU A 4 23.44 5.41 4.40
C LEU A 4 24.57 4.89 5.30
N LEU A 5 25.68 4.43 4.70
CA LEU A 5 26.84 3.98 5.44
C LEU A 5 27.43 5.10 6.32
N GLU A 6 27.65 6.29 5.75
CA GLU A 6 28.16 7.44 6.51
C GLU A 6 27.18 7.86 7.64
N ALA A 7 25.87 7.81 7.38
CA ALA A 7 24.86 8.08 8.40
C ALA A 7 24.91 7.05 9.54
N ILE A 8 25.09 5.77 9.22
CA ILE A 8 25.27 4.69 10.18
C ILE A 8 26.55 4.89 11.00
N GLU A 9 27.67 5.21 10.37
CA GLU A 9 28.94 5.44 11.06
C GLU A 9 28.90 6.68 11.95
N ARG A 10 28.20 7.73 11.52
CA ARG A 10 27.99 8.91 12.36
C ARG A 10 27.14 8.61 13.58
N LYS A 11 26.11 7.76 13.45
CA LYS A 11 25.17 7.44 14.54
C LYS A 11 25.67 6.34 15.48
N TYR A 12 26.43 5.37 14.97
CA TYR A 12 26.81 4.15 15.68
C TYR A 12 28.32 3.84 15.66
N GLY A 13 29.12 4.61 14.92
CA GLY A 13 30.54 4.31 14.67
C GLY A 13 31.54 4.90 15.68
N ASN A 14 31.13 5.74 16.63
CA ASN A 14 32.06 6.28 17.62
C ASN A 14 32.29 5.31 18.79
N ASP A 15 33.40 4.59 18.72
CA ASP A 15 34.12 4.11 19.90
C ASP A 15 34.60 5.33 20.73
N GLY A 16 33.75 5.83 21.66
CA GLY A 16 34.27 6.52 22.85
C GLY A 16 34.03 8.02 23.05
N GLU A 17 32.86 8.59 22.74
CA GLU A 17 32.45 9.85 23.41
C GLU A 17 31.01 9.79 23.97
N CYS A 18 30.93 10.05 25.28
CA CYS A 18 29.76 10.05 26.14
C CYS A 18 28.53 10.76 25.55
N PHE A 19 27.41 10.06 25.44
CA PHE A 19 26.09 10.64 25.70
C PHE A 19 25.78 10.59 27.19
N ASP A 20 26.60 11.29 27.98
CA ASP A 20 26.17 11.75 29.29
C ASP A 20 25.50 13.11 29.09
N LYS A 21 24.17 13.08 28.90
CA LYS A 21 23.27 14.12 29.42
C LYS A 21 21.79 13.68 29.31
N VAL A 22 21.32 13.19 30.46
CA VAL A 22 19.98 13.30 31.03
C VAL A 22 18.89 12.35 30.49
N LEU A 23 18.79 11.17 31.11
CA LEU A 23 17.51 10.53 31.45
C LEU A 23 17.63 9.87 32.83
N PRO A 24 16.80 10.21 33.83
CA PRO A 24 16.79 9.50 35.10
C PRO A 24 15.61 8.54 35.15
N VAL A 25 15.77 7.27 34.74
CA VAL A 25 15.02 6.14 35.33
C VAL A 25 15.87 4.88 35.22
N ILE A 26 16.03 4.22 36.36
CA ILE A 26 16.72 2.96 36.58
C ILE A 26 16.12 1.87 35.66
N ALA A 27 16.87 1.48 34.64
CA ALA A 27 16.79 0.17 34.00
C ALA A 27 18.21 -0.36 33.90
N ILE A 28 18.44 -1.60 34.32
CA ILE A 28 19.73 -2.27 34.17
C ILE A 28 19.94 -2.47 32.66
N TYR A 29 20.60 -1.50 32.04
CA TYR A 29 21.03 -1.55 30.66
C TYR A 29 22.25 -2.47 30.58
N VAL A 30 22.05 -3.68 30.06
CA VAL A 30 23.16 -4.52 29.59
C VAL A 30 23.41 -4.10 28.14
N PRO A 31 24.51 -3.39 27.82
CA PRO A 31 24.79 -3.01 26.45
C PRO A 31 24.98 -4.29 25.62
N PRO A 32 24.37 -4.41 24.44
CA PRO A 32 24.79 -5.42 23.48
C PRO A 32 26.29 -5.20 23.16
N PRO A 33 27.03 -6.24 22.74
CA PRO A 33 28.41 -6.06 22.32
C PRO A 33 28.49 -4.94 21.30
N ARG A 34 29.32 -3.93 21.59
CA ARG A 34 29.36 -2.58 21.01
C ARG A 34 29.72 -2.50 19.51
N GLN A 35 29.56 -3.60 18.78
CA GLN A 35 29.89 -3.75 17.35
C GLN A 35 28.69 -4.22 16.51
N CYS A 36 27.52 -4.44 17.11
CA CYS A 36 26.35 -4.95 16.39
C CYS A 36 25.28 -3.86 16.31
N LEU A 37 24.89 -3.48 15.09
CA LEU A 37 23.79 -2.55 14.86
C LEU A 37 22.48 -3.11 15.44
N PRO A 38 21.57 -2.24 15.92
CA PRO A 38 20.25 -2.68 16.32
C PRO A 38 19.49 -3.28 15.13
N PRO A 39 18.56 -4.24 15.36
CA PRO A 39 17.74 -4.80 14.28
C PRO A 39 16.86 -3.79 13.56
N LEU A 40 16.53 -2.67 14.22
CA LEU A 40 15.79 -1.56 13.65
C LEU A 40 16.74 -0.37 13.42
N LEU A 41 16.80 0.10 12.18
CA LEU A 41 17.50 1.32 11.80
C LEU A 41 16.48 2.37 11.37
N VAL A 42 16.53 3.54 12.01
CA VAL A 42 15.70 4.71 11.67
C VAL A 42 16.62 5.87 11.32
N PHE A 43 16.51 6.34 10.08
CA PHE A 43 17.27 7.45 9.51
C PHE A 43 16.35 8.33 8.66
N ASN A 44 15.32 8.88 9.29
CA ASN A 44 14.38 9.76 8.62
C ASN A 44 14.96 11.17 8.53
N ASP A 45 14.71 11.89 7.44
CA ASP A 45 15.13 13.29 7.27
C ASP A 45 16.64 13.49 7.48
N CYS A 46 17.44 12.57 6.95
CA CYS A 46 18.90 12.55 7.10
C CYS A 46 19.63 12.95 5.80
N ASP A 47 18.90 13.44 4.80
CA ASP A 47 19.40 13.79 3.47
C ASP A 47 20.13 12.65 2.75
N ILE A 48 19.81 11.38 3.05
CA ILE A 48 20.51 10.23 2.47
C ILE A 48 20.15 10.10 0.99
N ASP A 49 21.15 10.00 0.11
CA ASP A 49 20.93 9.87 -1.35
C ASP A 49 21.49 8.58 -1.95
N THR A 50 22.37 7.88 -1.24
CA THR A 50 23.12 6.72 -1.74
C THR A 50 23.32 5.65 -0.66
N ALA A 51 23.59 4.41 -1.07
CA ALA A 51 23.89 3.31 -0.16
C ALA A 51 25.25 3.46 0.55
N GLY A 52 26.25 3.97 -0.17
CA GLY A 52 27.65 3.96 0.24
C GLY A 52 28.35 2.65 -0.15
N ASN A 53 29.46 2.30 0.54
CA ASN A 53 30.21 1.08 0.20
C ASN A 53 29.40 -0.20 0.53
N PRO A 54 29.03 -1.03 -0.46
CA PRO A 54 28.15 -2.17 -0.23
C PRO A 54 28.73 -3.24 0.69
N ALA A 55 30.04 -3.50 0.62
CA ALA A 55 30.70 -4.52 1.43
C ALA A 55 30.72 -4.12 2.91
N GLN A 56 31.05 -2.85 3.20
CA GLN A 56 31.03 -2.33 4.57
C GLN A 56 29.61 -2.24 5.14
N LEU A 57 28.64 -1.89 4.28
CA LEU A 57 27.24 -1.87 4.67
C LEU A 57 26.75 -3.30 4.98
N GLN A 58 27.13 -4.30 4.20
CA GLN A 58 26.81 -5.71 4.44
C GLN A 58 27.35 -6.20 5.79
N ASP A 59 28.62 -5.92 6.08
CA ASP A 59 29.28 -6.33 7.32
C ASP A 59 28.56 -5.78 8.56
N LYS A 60 28.06 -4.54 8.48
CA LYS A 60 27.36 -3.87 9.58
C LYS A 60 25.87 -4.25 9.66
N CYS A 61 25.20 -4.42 8.52
CA CYS A 61 23.74 -4.50 8.43
C CYS A 61 23.17 -5.92 8.24
N ALA A 62 24.01 -6.97 8.24
CA ALA A 62 23.57 -8.36 8.02
C ALA A 62 22.45 -8.86 8.97
N ARG A 63 22.27 -8.23 10.14
CA ARG A 63 21.26 -8.59 11.15
C ARG A 63 20.08 -7.63 11.26
N VAL A 64 20.06 -6.59 10.42
CA VAL A 64 18.97 -5.61 10.38
C VAL A 64 17.71 -6.29 9.85
N GLN A 65 16.59 -6.03 10.51
CA GLN A 65 15.28 -6.58 10.21
C GLN A 65 14.28 -5.49 9.82
N GLU A 66 14.49 -4.25 10.26
CA GLU A 66 13.60 -3.12 9.97
C GLU A 66 14.43 -1.89 9.60
N LEU A 67 14.02 -1.22 8.53
CA LEU A 67 14.70 -0.06 7.99
C LEU A 67 13.68 1.03 7.69
N ASP A 68 13.83 2.18 8.32
CA ASP A 68 13.07 3.39 8.04
C ASP A 68 14.00 4.47 7.46
N LEU A 69 13.78 4.77 6.18
CA LEU A 69 14.48 5.78 5.40
C LEU A 69 13.49 6.80 4.85
N ALA A 70 12.37 7.03 5.54
CA ALA A 70 11.39 8.00 5.09
C ALA A 70 11.99 9.41 5.02
N GLN A 71 11.52 10.21 4.06
CA GLN A 71 11.92 11.61 3.90
C GLN A 71 13.43 11.76 3.71
N ASN A 72 13.99 11.06 2.73
CA ASN A 72 15.38 11.23 2.31
C ASN A 72 15.42 11.63 0.82
N SER A 73 16.63 11.69 0.28
CA SER A 73 16.91 12.14 -1.09
C SER A 73 17.20 10.96 -2.03
N LEU A 74 16.68 9.77 -1.74
CA LEU A 74 16.82 8.62 -2.64
C LEU A 74 15.90 8.85 -3.85
N THR A 75 16.48 8.91 -5.03
CA THR A 75 15.72 9.05 -6.29
C THR A 75 15.83 7.81 -7.17
N GLU A 76 16.94 7.09 -7.07
CA GLU A 76 17.24 5.94 -7.92
C GLU A 76 16.92 4.61 -7.24
N TRP A 77 16.20 3.74 -7.95
CA TRP A 77 15.95 2.38 -7.50
C TRP A 77 17.22 1.53 -7.39
N SER A 78 18.25 1.82 -8.19
CA SER A 78 19.56 1.15 -8.14
C SER A 78 20.15 1.21 -6.73
N GLU A 79 20.13 2.39 -6.11
CA GLU A 79 20.60 2.64 -4.75
C GLU A 79 19.74 1.94 -3.70
N ILE A 80 18.41 2.01 -3.82
CA ILE A 80 17.49 1.30 -2.92
C ILE A 80 17.75 -0.21 -2.98
N LEU A 81 17.80 -0.80 -4.17
CA LEU A 81 18.07 -2.22 -4.33
C LEU A 81 19.45 -2.59 -3.79
N CYS A 82 20.44 -1.70 -3.92
CA CYS A 82 21.76 -1.89 -3.34
C CYS A 82 21.71 -1.94 -1.80
N ILE A 83 20.97 -1.03 -1.17
CA ILE A 83 20.73 -1.02 0.28
C ILE A 83 20.04 -2.32 0.73
N LEU A 84 18.92 -2.68 0.10
CA LEU A 84 18.13 -3.85 0.46
C LEU A 84 18.93 -5.15 0.35
N LYS A 85 19.82 -5.26 -0.64
CA LYS A 85 20.69 -6.44 -0.82
C LYS A 85 21.64 -6.68 0.35
N GLN A 86 22.03 -5.62 1.06
CA GLN A 86 22.94 -5.74 2.21
C GLN A 86 22.22 -6.12 3.51
N MET A 87 20.89 -6.25 3.48
CA MET A 87 20.06 -6.57 4.65
C MET A 87 19.24 -7.85 4.37
N PRO A 88 19.86 -9.04 4.36
CA PRO A 88 19.20 -10.28 3.96
C PRO A 88 18.08 -10.74 4.89
N LEU A 89 18.01 -10.20 6.11
CA LEU A 89 16.97 -10.51 7.11
C LEU A 89 15.89 -9.42 7.21
N LEU A 90 15.88 -8.45 6.29
CA LEU A 90 14.96 -7.33 6.31
C LEU A 90 13.52 -7.79 6.07
N LYS A 91 12.64 -7.43 7.00
CA LYS A 91 11.20 -7.71 6.99
C LYS A 91 10.36 -6.46 6.74
N PHE A 92 10.83 -5.31 7.21
CA PHE A 92 10.15 -4.03 7.06
C PHE A 92 11.08 -3.00 6.40
N ALA A 93 10.57 -2.32 5.38
CA ALA A 93 11.22 -1.17 4.77
C ALA A 93 10.21 -0.03 4.60
N ASN A 94 10.56 1.15 5.09
CA ASN A 94 9.83 2.38 4.82
C ASN A 94 10.70 3.33 4.00
N LEU A 95 10.23 3.64 2.80
CA LEU A 95 10.88 4.50 1.81
C LEU A 95 10.00 5.70 1.47
N SER A 96 8.98 5.99 2.28
CA SER A 96 8.03 7.08 2.02
C SER A 96 8.74 8.43 1.84
N PHE A 97 8.16 9.34 1.07
CA PHE A 97 8.71 10.68 0.85
C PHE A 97 10.13 10.71 0.23
N ASN A 98 10.51 9.66 -0.50
CA ASN A 98 11.65 9.67 -1.42
C ASN A 98 11.12 9.78 -2.86
N MET A 99 11.68 10.66 -3.70
CA MET A 99 11.14 10.93 -5.05
C MET A 99 11.62 9.89 -6.07
N LEU A 100 10.96 8.73 -6.11
CA LEU A 100 11.31 7.56 -6.93
C LEU A 100 10.70 7.65 -8.34
N THR A 101 11.01 8.74 -9.04
CA THR A 101 10.42 9.05 -10.36
C THR A 101 10.96 8.18 -11.49
N ASP A 102 12.15 7.62 -11.33
CA ASP A 102 12.73 6.75 -12.35
C ASP A 102 12.04 5.37 -12.29
N SER A 103 11.64 4.85 -13.45
CA SER A 103 11.08 3.50 -13.51
C SER A 103 12.14 2.48 -13.11
N LEU A 104 11.77 1.53 -12.25
CA LEU A 104 12.62 0.45 -11.78
C LEU A 104 13.07 -0.45 -12.94
N GLN A 105 14.30 -0.27 -13.39
CA GLN A 105 14.97 -1.10 -14.38
C GLN A 105 15.86 -2.14 -13.69
N GLY A 106 15.24 -3.19 -13.14
CA GLY A 106 15.94 -4.28 -12.46
C GLY A 106 16.12 -5.52 -13.33
N LYS A 107 17.21 -6.27 -13.14
CA LYS A 107 17.26 -7.67 -13.57
C LYS A 107 16.32 -8.44 -12.64
N LEU A 108 15.43 -9.27 -13.19
CA LEU A 108 14.53 -10.18 -12.44
C LEU A 108 15.26 -11.18 -11.51
N CYS A 109 16.59 -11.14 -11.44
CA CYS A 109 17.43 -12.01 -10.62
C CYS A 109 17.46 -11.58 -9.15
N ASP A 110 17.10 -10.33 -8.85
CA ASP A 110 17.08 -9.84 -7.48
C ASP A 110 15.80 -10.31 -6.79
N SER A 111 15.91 -10.89 -5.60
CA SER A 111 14.76 -11.35 -4.80
C SER A 111 15.01 -11.07 -3.32
N PHE A 112 13.98 -10.59 -2.63
CA PHE A 112 14.03 -10.23 -1.20
C PHE A 112 12.97 -11.05 -0.44
N PRO A 113 13.23 -12.35 -0.21
CA PRO A 113 12.21 -13.28 0.28
C PRO A 113 11.79 -13.05 1.73
N MET A 114 12.52 -12.23 2.49
CA MET A 114 12.20 -11.94 3.89
C MET A 114 11.34 -10.68 4.06
N LEU A 115 11.24 -9.82 3.03
CA LEU A 115 10.53 -8.55 3.13
C LEU A 115 9.02 -8.80 3.09
N THR A 116 8.33 -8.51 4.19
CA THR A 116 6.89 -8.72 4.37
C THR A 116 6.11 -7.41 4.36
N ASN A 117 6.77 -6.29 4.68
CA ASN A 117 6.12 -4.98 4.82
C ASN A 117 6.93 -3.93 4.05
N LEU A 118 6.29 -3.25 3.11
CA LEU A 118 6.90 -2.19 2.31
C LEU A 118 6.01 -0.94 2.31
N VAL A 119 6.60 0.20 2.69
CA VAL A 119 5.92 1.49 2.73
C VAL A 119 6.53 2.42 1.68
N LEU A 120 5.72 2.82 0.70
CA LEU A 120 6.08 3.65 -0.45
C LEU A 120 5.09 4.83 -0.57
N ASN A 121 4.74 5.47 0.54
CA ASN A 121 3.80 6.58 0.50
C ASN A 121 4.47 7.83 -0.06
N ASN A 122 3.79 8.54 -0.95
CA ASN A 122 4.26 9.79 -1.55
C ASN A 122 5.68 9.67 -2.13
N THR A 123 5.90 8.65 -2.96
CA THR A 123 7.18 8.40 -3.62
C THR A 123 7.17 8.66 -5.12
N GLN A 124 6.01 9.00 -5.71
CA GLN A 124 5.84 9.15 -7.18
C GLN A 124 6.14 7.85 -7.95
N ILE A 125 6.12 6.70 -7.29
CA ILE A 125 6.38 5.40 -7.93
C ILE A 125 5.34 5.10 -9.02
N ASP A 126 5.80 4.59 -10.17
CA ASP A 126 4.93 4.19 -11.28
C ASP A 126 4.48 2.71 -11.21
N TRP A 127 3.43 2.35 -11.95
CA TRP A 127 2.94 0.97 -12.00
C TRP A 127 3.93 -0.06 -12.54
N PRO A 128 4.72 0.22 -13.61
CA PRO A 128 5.82 -0.67 -14.01
C PRO A 128 6.75 -1.05 -12.84
N SER A 129 7.13 -0.08 -12.01
CA SER A 129 7.95 -0.34 -10.83
C SER A 129 7.21 -1.15 -9.78
N VAL A 130 5.93 -0.83 -9.50
CA VAL A 130 5.10 -1.64 -8.58
C VAL A 130 5.01 -3.10 -9.05
N ARG A 131 4.77 -3.35 -10.34
CA ARG A 131 4.74 -4.71 -10.91
C ARG A 131 6.07 -5.43 -10.72
N HIS A 132 7.19 -4.75 -10.97
CA HIS A 132 8.51 -5.31 -10.78
C HIS A 132 8.78 -5.64 -9.30
N LEU A 133 8.42 -4.74 -8.37
CA LEU A 133 8.52 -4.99 -6.93
C LEU A 133 7.71 -6.22 -6.49
N LEU A 134 6.47 -6.34 -6.95
CA LEU A 134 5.63 -7.51 -6.64
C LEU A 134 6.25 -8.83 -7.12
N ASN A 135 7.07 -8.82 -8.17
CA ASN A 135 7.79 -10.02 -8.63
C ASN A 135 9.01 -10.37 -7.77
N ILE A 136 9.74 -9.37 -7.27
CA ILE A 136 10.98 -9.58 -6.49
C ILE A 136 10.71 -9.73 -4.97
N LEU A 137 9.49 -9.45 -4.52
CA LEU A 137 9.06 -9.49 -3.11
C LEU A 137 8.03 -10.60 -2.84
N PRO A 138 8.38 -11.89 -2.99
CA PRO A 138 7.41 -12.99 -2.97
C PRO A 138 6.67 -13.18 -1.63
N SER A 139 7.21 -12.66 -0.52
CA SER A 139 6.64 -12.78 0.82
C SER A 139 5.89 -11.53 1.29
N LEU A 140 5.63 -10.57 0.40
CA LEU A 140 5.02 -9.29 0.78
C LEU A 140 3.57 -9.50 1.28
N GLU A 141 3.30 -9.09 2.51
CA GLU A 141 1.99 -9.19 3.16
C GLU A 141 1.29 -7.84 3.27
N GLU A 142 2.05 -6.76 3.41
CA GLU A 142 1.54 -5.42 3.62
C GLU A 142 2.28 -4.40 2.75
N LEU A 143 1.50 -3.65 1.95
CA LEU A 143 2.01 -2.68 1.00
C LEU A 143 1.29 -1.34 1.17
N HIS A 144 2.06 -0.26 1.23
CA HIS A 144 1.53 1.10 1.30
C HIS A 144 1.93 1.88 0.05
N LEU A 145 0.92 2.36 -0.67
CA LEU A 145 1.01 3.10 -1.95
C LEU A 145 0.19 4.39 -1.90
N SER A 146 -0.02 4.95 -0.71
CA SER A 146 -0.82 6.17 -0.54
C SER A 146 -0.10 7.38 -1.13
N LEU A 147 -0.88 8.38 -1.58
CA LEU A 147 -0.35 9.67 -2.06
C LEU A 147 0.61 9.58 -3.25
N ASN A 148 0.45 8.59 -4.14
CA ASN A 148 1.30 8.42 -5.33
C ASN A 148 0.63 8.92 -6.62
N ASN A 149 -0.46 9.69 -6.50
CA ASN A 149 -1.17 10.27 -7.63
C ASN A 149 -1.73 9.22 -8.63
N PHE A 150 -2.05 8.01 -8.16
CA PHE A 150 -2.66 6.97 -8.99
C PHE A 150 -4.13 7.28 -9.31
N ASN A 151 -4.41 7.65 -10.56
CA ASN A 151 -5.78 7.80 -11.07
C ASN A 151 -6.34 6.50 -11.69
N ARG A 152 -5.46 5.58 -12.08
CA ARG A 152 -5.74 4.27 -12.69
C ARG A 152 -4.84 3.22 -12.05
N VAL A 153 -5.21 1.96 -12.23
CA VAL A 153 -4.44 0.79 -11.79
C VAL A 153 -3.99 0.00 -13.03
N ASP A 154 -2.67 -0.20 -13.19
CA ASP A 154 -2.05 -0.97 -14.28
C ASP A 154 -1.39 -2.23 -13.68
N LEU A 155 -2.25 -3.20 -13.34
CA LEU A 155 -1.87 -4.52 -12.81
C LEU A 155 -2.50 -5.69 -13.61
N ASP A 156 -3.38 -5.39 -14.55
CA ASP A 156 -3.93 -6.33 -15.52
C ASP A 156 -3.14 -6.35 -16.83
N ASP A 157 -3.39 -7.34 -17.68
CA ASP A 157 -2.92 -7.33 -19.06
C ASP A 157 -3.92 -6.52 -19.90
N GLU A 158 -3.48 -5.52 -20.66
CA GLU A 158 -4.41 -4.68 -21.43
C GLU A 158 -5.20 -5.48 -22.49
N LEU A 159 -4.70 -6.66 -22.87
CA LEU A 159 -5.27 -7.54 -23.90
C LEU A 159 -6.16 -8.67 -23.33
N SER A 160 -6.21 -8.85 -22.01
CA SER A 160 -7.06 -9.87 -21.37
C SER A 160 -7.50 -9.42 -19.98
N ASP A 161 -8.74 -9.72 -19.56
CA ASP A 161 -9.22 -9.41 -18.20
C ASP A 161 -8.47 -10.18 -17.07
N GLU A 162 -7.41 -10.92 -17.40
CA GLU A 162 -6.55 -11.61 -16.45
C GLU A 162 -5.47 -10.65 -15.89
N PRO A 163 -5.15 -10.77 -14.59
CA PRO A 163 -4.13 -9.94 -13.97
C PRO A 163 -2.74 -10.30 -14.50
N SER A 164 -1.94 -9.29 -14.92
CA SER A 164 -0.54 -9.50 -15.31
C SER A 164 0.34 -9.86 -14.09
N VAL A 165 -0.10 -9.45 -12.89
CA VAL A 165 0.53 -9.80 -11.62
C VAL A 165 -0.49 -10.42 -10.68
N ARG A 166 -0.15 -11.58 -10.10
CA ARG A 166 -1.01 -12.25 -9.11
C ARG A 166 -0.26 -12.54 -7.81
N HIS A 167 -0.32 -11.61 -6.87
CA HIS A 167 0.40 -11.70 -5.59
C HIS A 167 -0.49 -12.26 -4.48
N LYS A 168 -0.37 -13.57 -4.20
CA LYS A 168 -1.26 -14.29 -3.29
C LYS A 168 -1.00 -14.03 -1.80
N ASN A 169 0.17 -13.51 -1.43
CA ASN A 169 0.55 -13.29 -0.04
C ASN A 169 0.14 -11.92 0.49
N LEU A 170 -0.23 -10.98 -0.40
CA LEU A 170 -0.59 -9.63 0.02
C LEU A 170 -1.97 -9.64 0.68
N LYS A 171 -2.02 -9.20 1.93
CA LYS A 171 -3.23 -9.17 2.77
C LYS A 171 -3.70 -7.76 3.08
N LYS A 172 -2.79 -6.78 3.09
CA LYS A 172 -3.12 -5.40 3.44
C LYS A 172 -2.57 -4.42 2.42
N LEU A 173 -3.44 -3.53 1.98
CA LEU A 173 -3.10 -2.49 1.01
C LEU A 173 -3.58 -1.13 1.51
N HIS A 174 -2.65 -0.19 1.63
CA HIS A 174 -2.94 1.22 1.86
C HIS A 174 -2.80 1.99 0.55
N PHE A 175 -3.85 2.70 0.16
CA PHE A 175 -4.02 3.36 -1.12
C PHE A 175 -4.68 4.74 -0.98
N THR A 176 -4.61 5.33 0.21
CA THR A 176 -5.24 6.61 0.58
C THR A 176 -4.73 7.78 -0.25
N GLY A 177 -5.59 8.75 -0.55
CA GLY A 177 -5.22 10.01 -1.17
C GLY A 177 -4.71 9.86 -2.60
N ASN A 178 -5.09 8.78 -3.29
CA ASN A 178 -4.87 8.61 -4.72
C ASN A 178 -6.10 9.11 -5.49
N PRO A 179 -5.95 9.82 -6.63
CA PRO A 179 -7.05 10.41 -7.39
C PRO A 179 -7.84 9.38 -8.24
N VAL A 180 -8.04 8.17 -7.72
CA VAL A 180 -8.85 7.14 -8.36
C VAL A 180 -10.34 7.47 -8.18
N THR A 181 -11.07 7.59 -9.29
CA THR A 181 -12.50 7.96 -9.29
C THR A 181 -13.43 6.78 -9.54
N GLU A 182 -12.92 5.71 -10.18
CA GLU A 182 -13.72 4.60 -10.68
C GLU A 182 -13.47 3.31 -9.92
N TRP A 183 -14.54 2.60 -9.56
CA TRP A 183 -14.44 1.31 -8.88
C TRP A 183 -13.87 0.21 -9.78
N CYS A 184 -14.03 0.30 -11.10
CA CYS A 184 -13.46 -0.67 -12.03
C CYS A 184 -11.92 -0.72 -11.94
N GLU A 185 -11.26 0.40 -11.67
CA GLU A 185 -9.82 0.49 -11.42
C GLU A 185 -9.46 -0.13 -10.07
N VAL A 186 -10.26 0.13 -9.03
CA VAL A 186 -10.07 -0.51 -7.71
C VAL A 186 -10.21 -2.03 -7.80
N CYS A 187 -11.15 -2.55 -8.59
CA CYS A 187 -11.32 -3.98 -8.84
C CYS A 187 -10.05 -4.66 -9.39
N LYS A 188 -9.19 -3.94 -10.11
CA LYS A 188 -7.90 -4.47 -10.59
C LYS A 188 -6.97 -4.84 -9.44
N LEU A 189 -7.00 -4.07 -8.34
CA LEU A 189 -6.28 -4.40 -7.11
C LEU A 189 -6.74 -5.74 -6.53
N GLY A 190 -8.06 -5.97 -6.47
CA GLY A 190 -8.61 -7.23 -5.96
C GLY A 190 -8.27 -8.43 -6.85
N ARG A 191 -8.27 -8.26 -8.19
CA ARG A 191 -7.82 -9.29 -9.13
C ARG A 191 -6.33 -9.63 -8.94
N ALA A 192 -5.50 -8.62 -8.76
CA ALA A 192 -4.06 -8.79 -8.52
C ALA A 192 -3.75 -9.40 -7.14
N PHE A 193 -4.58 -9.11 -6.13
CA PHE A 193 -4.41 -9.50 -4.73
C PHE A 193 -5.60 -10.34 -4.24
N PRO A 194 -5.72 -11.62 -4.67
CA PRO A 194 -6.92 -12.42 -4.43
C PRO A 194 -7.20 -12.75 -2.95
N ASN A 195 -6.20 -12.61 -2.08
CA ASN A 195 -6.31 -12.86 -0.64
C ASN A 195 -6.28 -11.55 0.18
N LEU A 196 -6.59 -10.40 -0.43
CA LEU A 196 -6.60 -9.13 0.26
C LEU A 196 -7.68 -9.10 1.36
N GLU A 197 -7.25 -8.90 2.59
CA GLU A 197 -8.09 -8.85 3.79
C GLU A 197 -8.41 -7.41 4.22
N MET A 198 -7.52 -6.46 3.93
CA MET A 198 -7.65 -5.06 4.30
C MET A 198 -7.33 -4.14 3.12
N LEU A 199 -8.27 -3.27 2.79
CA LEU A 199 -8.08 -2.19 1.83
C LEU A 199 -8.39 -0.84 2.50
N VAL A 200 -7.39 0.02 2.54
CA VAL A 200 -7.53 1.39 3.06
C VAL A 200 -7.38 2.36 1.89
N MET A 201 -8.47 3.02 1.50
CA MET A 201 -8.49 3.97 0.39
C MET A 201 -9.28 5.23 0.76
N ALA A 202 -8.90 5.84 1.88
CA ALA A 202 -9.51 7.09 2.31
C ALA A 202 -9.09 8.25 1.38
N ASP A 203 -9.89 9.31 1.34
CA ASP A 203 -9.61 10.54 0.60
C ASP A 203 -9.32 10.31 -0.90
N CYS A 204 -9.95 9.28 -1.47
CA CYS A 204 -9.98 9.03 -2.91
C CYS A 204 -11.30 9.57 -3.50
N PRO A 205 -11.30 10.28 -4.65
CA PRO A 205 -12.50 10.89 -5.25
C PRO A 205 -13.44 9.87 -5.91
N LEU A 206 -13.60 8.70 -5.29
CA LEU A 206 -14.46 7.61 -5.73
C LEU A 206 -15.94 7.99 -5.54
N SER A 207 -16.70 8.03 -6.63
CA SER A 207 -18.09 8.51 -6.62
C SER A 207 -19.14 7.39 -6.65
N SER A 208 -18.76 6.19 -7.10
CA SER A 208 -19.63 5.03 -7.26
C SER A 208 -18.87 3.74 -7.02
N LEU A 209 -19.56 2.70 -6.53
CA LEU A 209 -19.04 1.33 -6.42
C LEU A 209 -19.49 0.44 -7.58
N ASP A 210 -20.19 0.99 -8.57
CA ASP A 210 -20.63 0.22 -9.72
C ASP A 210 -19.49 0.04 -10.73
N PRO A 211 -18.99 -1.20 -10.95
CA PRO A 211 -17.92 -1.46 -11.90
C PRO A 211 -18.33 -1.27 -13.37
N SER A 212 -19.63 -1.11 -13.66
CA SER A 212 -20.15 -0.82 -14.99
C SER A 212 -20.35 0.67 -15.28
N SER A 213 -20.08 1.54 -14.28
CA SER A 213 -20.06 2.99 -14.50
C SER A 213 -19.08 3.31 -15.64
N PRO A 214 -19.50 4.08 -16.65
CA PRO A 214 -18.64 4.35 -17.81
C PRO A 214 -17.40 5.11 -17.37
N CYS A 215 -16.23 4.53 -17.65
CA CYS A 215 -14.95 5.24 -17.56
C CYS A 215 -15.08 6.56 -18.33
N SER A 216 -14.61 7.67 -17.75
CA SER A 216 -14.53 8.96 -18.43
C SER A 216 -13.53 8.97 -19.61
N SER A 217 -13.07 7.80 -20.07
CA SER A 217 -12.24 7.62 -21.26
C SER A 217 -13.11 7.49 -22.52
N PRO A 218 -13.04 8.42 -23.49
CA PRO A 218 -13.86 8.39 -24.70
C PRO A 218 -13.56 7.25 -25.70
N GLU A 219 -12.58 6.37 -25.45
CA GLU A 219 -12.02 5.52 -26.52
C GLU A 219 -12.58 4.09 -26.62
N ARG A 220 -13.39 3.61 -25.66
CA ARG A 220 -13.89 2.21 -25.66
C ARG A 220 -15.37 2.05 -26.04
N VAL A 221 -15.98 3.01 -26.75
CA VAL A 221 -17.38 2.90 -27.22
C VAL A 221 -17.50 2.31 -28.64
N LEU A 222 -16.39 2.03 -29.33
CA LEU A 222 -16.43 1.44 -30.66
C LEU A 222 -16.19 -0.07 -30.60
N TYR A 223 -17.19 -0.82 -31.06
CA TYR A 223 -17.29 -2.28 -31.22
C TYR A 223 -17.87 -3.10 -30.06
N SER A 224 -19.20 -3.00 -29.88
CA SER A 224 -20.08 -4.17 -30.06
C SER A 224 -21.55 -3.73 -30.15
N ARG A 225 -22.03 -3.44 -31.37
CA ARG A 225 -23.45 -3.54 -31.70
C ARG A 225 -23.57 -4.55 -32.84
N SER A 226 -23.82 -5.80 -32.47
CA SER A 226 -24.48 -6.76 -33.34
C SER A 226 -25.79 -7.11 -32.66
N GLU A 227 -26.88 -6.73 -33.31
CA GLU A 227 -28.22 -7.19 -32.97
C GLU A 227 -28.26 -8.71 -33.15
N SER A 228 -28.88 -9.41 -32.19
CA SER A 228 -29.05 -10.88 -32.09
C SER A 228 -28.01 -11.64 -31.25
N GLU A 229 -28.09 -11.55 -29.93
CA GLU A 229 -27.67 -12.65 -29.04
C GLU A 229 -28.66 -12.84 -27.87
N CYS A 230 -28.98 -14.11 -27.60
CA CYS A 230 -29.96 -14.59 -26.63
C CYS A 230 -29.64 -14.16 -25.19
N GLU A 231 -30.66 -14.13 -24.32
CA GLU A 231 -30.55 -13.91 -22.87
C GLU A 231 -29.70 -14.98 -22.15
N GLY A 232 -28.39 -14.89 -22.29
CA GLY A 232 -27.39 -15.53 -21.45
C GLY A 232 -26.44 -14.43 -21.01
N SER A 233 -26.84 -13.64 -20.01
CA SER A 233 -26.11 -12.46 -19.56
C SER A 233 -24.61 -12.76 -19.41
N PRO A 234 -23.68 -11.99 -20.01
CA PRO A 234 -22.29 -12.04 -19.59
C PRO A 234 -22.32 -11.64 -18.11
N ARG A 235 -21.69 -12.46 -17.25
CA ARG A 235 -21.69 -12.28 -15.79
C ARG A 235 -21.51 -10.79 -15.48
N ARG A 236 -22.54 -10.13 -14.93
CA ARG A 236 -22.40 -8.75 -14.46
C ARG A 236 -21.36 -8.80 -13.35
N ASN A 237 -20.12 -8.43 -13.66
CA ASN A 237 -19.03 -8.36 -12.69
C ASN A 237 -19.52 -7.48 -11.55
N SER A 238 -19.64 -8.07 -10.36
CA SER A 238 -20.11 -7.37 -9.18
C SER A 238 -18.91 -6.78 -8.44
N PRO A 239 -19.05 -5.63 -7.73
CA PRO A 239 -17.93 -5.00 -7.05
C PRO A 239 -17.18 -5.91 -6.06
N HIS A 240 -17.85 -6.93 -5.53
CA HIS A 240 -17.29 -7.90 -4.60
C HIS A 240 -16.59 -9.10 -5.27
N ASP A 241 -16.73 -9.31 -6.59
CA ASP A 241 -16.15 -10.47 -7.27
C ASP A 241 -14.62 -10.48 -7.18
N ALA A 242 -14.02 -9.29 -7.20
CA ALA A 242 -12.58 -9.08 -7.05
C ALA A 242 -12.09 -9.19 -5.59
N PHE A 243 -12.97 -9.09 -4.59
CA PHE A 243 -12.60 -8.90 -3.18
C PHE A 243 -13.28 -9.93 -2.26
N ARG A 244 -13.01 -11.22 -2.49
CA ARG A 244 -13.69 -12.30 -1.75
C ARG A 244 -13.26 -12.48 -0.30
N GLN A 245 -12.05 -12.04 0.05
CA GLN A 245 -11.48 -12.17 1.40
C GLN A 245 -11.46 -10.84 2.17
N LEU A 246 -12.03 -9.77 1.60
CA LEU A 246 -11.91 -8.43 2.16
C LEU A 246 -12.76 -8.31 3.44
N CYS A 247 -12.07 -8.17 4.57
CA CYS A 247 -12.64 -8.08 5.91
C CYS A 247 -12.75 -6.64 6.41
N VAL A 248 -11.80 -5.80 6.01
CA VAL A 248 -11.67 -4.40 6.44
C VAL A 248 -11.62 -3.49 5.23
N LEU A 249 -12.54 -2.53 5.17
CA LEU A 249 -12.57 -1.54 4.11
C LEU A 249 -12.68 -0.13 4.72
N ASN A 250 -11.82 0.77 4.28
CA ASN A 250 -11.88 2.18 4.65
C ASN A 250 -12.09 3.05 3.41
N LEU A 251 -13.24 3.72 3.36
CA LEU A 251 -13.73 4.63 2.33
C LEU A 251 -14.01 6.04 2.89
N ASN A 252 -13.36 6.40 4.01
CA ASN A 252 -13.50 7.76 4.56
C ASN A 252 -13.11 8.80 3.50
N GLY A 253 -13.83 9.93 3.44
CA GLY A 253 -13.52 11.04 2.53
C GLY A 253 -13.73 10.71 1.05
N THR A 254 -14.42 9.63 0.72
CA THR A 254 -14.82 9.33 -0.67
C THR A 254 -16.05 10.14 -1.09
N LEU A 255 -16.30 10.23 -2.40
CA LEU A 255 -17.41 11.01 -2.97
C LEU A 255 -18.69 10.19 -3.17
N LEU A 256 -18.87 9.11 -2.39
CA LEU A 256 -20.06 8.28 -2.46
C LEU A 256 -21.31 9.10 -2.13
N GLY A 257 -22.25 9.12 -3.09
CA GLY A 257 -23.48 9.92 -3.03
C GLY A 257 -24.77 9.12 -3.06
N SER A 258 -24.71 7.78 -3.13
CA SER A 258 -25.90 6.93 -3.29
C SER A 258 -25.98 5.83 -2.23
N TRP A 259 -27.19 5.61 -1.70
CA TRP A 259 -27.48 4.44 -0.86
C TRP A 259 -27.34 3.11 -1.60
N GLU A 260 -27.44 3.10 -2.94
CA GLU A 260 -27.22 1.90 -3.75
C GLU A 260 -25.78 1.40 -3.62
N ASP A 261 -24.80 2.30 -3.47
CA ASP A 261 -23.41 1.92 -3.22
C ASP A 261 -23.25 1.30 -1.82
N ILE A 262 -23.98 1.80 -0.83
CA ILE A 262 -24.02 1.17 0.50
C ILE A 262 -24.59 -0.24 0.41
N GLU A 263 -25.64 -0.46 -0.37
CA GLU A 263 -26.18 -1.80 -0.60
C GLU A 263 -25.18 -2.71 -1.33
N ARG A 264 -24.38 -2.17 -2.27
CA ARG A 264 -23.27 -2.91 -2.91
C ARG A 264 -22.23 -3.37 -1.89
N LEU A 265 -21.90 -2.56 -0.88
CA LEU A 265 -20.99 -2.96 0.22
C LEU A 265 -21.55 -4.14 1.02
N GLY A 266 -22.86 -4.18 1.23
CA GLY A 266 -23.52 -5.30 1.92
C GLY A 266 -23.38 -6.65 1.21
N ARG A 267 -22.97 -6.66 -0.07
CA ARG A 267 -22.76 -7.88 -0.87
C ARG A 267 -21.35 -8.47 -0.74
N PHE A 268 -20.44 -7.82 -0.01
CA PHE A 268 -19.10 -8.36 0.21
C PHE A 268 -19.20 -9.54 1.19
N PRO A 269 -18.70 -10.74 0.81
CA PRO A 269 -18.97 -11.96 1.55
C PRO A 269 -18.27 -12.02 2.92
N ALA A 270 -17.15 -11.32 3.08
CA ALA A 270 -16.32 -11.36 4.27
C ALA A 270 -16.17 -10.00 4.98
N LEU A 271 -16.89 -8.96 4.54
CA LEU A 271 -16.70 -7.61 5.07
C LEU A 271 -17.40 -7.46 6.42
N HIS A 272 -16.62 -7.17 7.47
CA HIS A 272 -17.13 -7.01 8.84
C HIS A 272 -16.69 -5.69 9.50
N CYS A 273 -15.66 -5.01 8.97
CA CYS A 273 -15.19 -3.73 9.46
C CYS A 273 -15.22 -2.69 8.34
N LEU A 274 -16.04 -1.65 8.53
CA LEU A 274 -16.19 -0.57 7.57
C LEU A 274 -15.89 0.79 8.22
N ARG A 275 -15.09 1.60 7.54
CA ARG A 275 -14.96 3.03 7.82
C ARG A 275 -15.49 3.81 6.62
N ILE A 276 -16.51 4.61 6.85
CA ILE A 276 -17.20 5.40 5.82
C ILE A 276 -17.73 6.70 6.43
N GLN A 277 -16.83 7.65 6.64
CA GLN A 277 -17.11 9.00 7.12
C GLN A 277 -16.79 10.03 6.05
N GLY A 278 -17.40 11.22 6.12
CA GLY A 278 -17.06 12.31 5.20
C GLY A 278 -17.48 12.09 3.74
N CYS A 279 -18.49 11.24 3.49
CA CYS A 279 -19.10 11.10 2.17
C CYS A 279 -20.26 12.08 1.98
N PRO A 280 -20.47 12.65 0.77
CA PRO A 280 -21.58 13.54 0.45
C PRO A 280 -22.95 12.97 0.79
N LEU A 281 -23.13 11.65 0.63
CA LEU A 281 -24.36 10.92 0.99
C LEU A 281 -24.85 11.24 2.41
N PHE A 282 -23.94 11.54 3.33
CA PHE A 282 -24.29 11.66 4.74
C PHE A 282 -24.64 13.09 5.17
N GLU A 283 -24.33 14.11 4.37
CA GLU A 283 -24.43 15.52 4.76
C GLU A 283 -25.84 15.93 5.22
N GLU A 284 -26.87 15.30 4.66
CA GLU A 284 -28.28 15.56 4.96
C GLU A 284 -28.81 14.90 6.26
N TYR A 285 -28.02 14.05 6.92
CA TYR A 285 -28.44 13.30 8.11
C TYR A 285 -27.64 13.71 9.36
N THR A 286 -28.21 13.55 10.55
CA THR A 286 -27.46 13.61 11.82
C THR A 286 -26.56 12.39 12.01
N GLU A 287 -25.55 12.47 12.89
CA GLU A 287 -24.68 11.32 13.18
C GLU A 287 -25.46 10.07 13.62
N HIS A 288 -26.49 10.25 14.45
CA HIS A 288 -27.33 9.16 14.93
C HIS A 288 -28.12 8.51 13.78
N GLU A 289 -28.76 9.31 12.92
CA GLU A 289 -29.51 8.81 11.76
C GLU A 289 -28.59 8.08 10.77
N ARG A 290 -27.43 8.67 10.43
CA ARG A 290 -26.41 8.04 9.55
C ARG A 290 -26.07 6.64 10.05
N ARG A 291 -25.77 6.53 11.34
CA ARG A 291 -25.40 5.26 11.97
C ARG A 291 -26.54 4.25 11.88
N GLN A 292 -27.77 4.63 12.25
CA GLN A 292 -28.93 3.71 12.17
C GLN A 292 -29.20 3.24 10.74
N LEU A 293 -29.15 4.16 9.77
CA LEU A 293 -29.37 3.87 8.35
C LEU A 293 -28.31 2.93 7.76
N LEU A 294 -27.04 3.08 8.17
CA LEU A 294 -25.94 2.20 7.78
C LEU A 294 -26.12 0.81 8.39
N ILE A 295 -26.37 0.72 9.70
CA ILE A 295 -26.57 -0.55 10.40
C ILE A 295 -27.72 -1.36 9.79
N ALA A 296 -28.85 -0.69 9.48
CA ALA A 296 -30.00 -1.35 8.87
C ALA A 296 -29.72 -1.93 7.48
N ARG A 297 -28.77 -1.37 6.72
CA ARG A 297 -28.43 -1.80 5.35
C ARG A 297 -27.22 -2.71 5.26
N LEU A 298 -26.41 -2.76 6.31
CA LEU A 298 -25.14 -3.48 6.36
C LEU A 298 -25.15 -4.53 7.47
N PRO A 299 -26.00 -5.57 7.37
CA PRO A 299 -26.24 -6.52 8.47
C PRO A 299 -25.00 -7.35 8.86
N ASN A 300 -24.02 -7.47 7.97
CA ASN A 300 -22.80 -8.24 8.21
C ASN A 300 -21.68 -7.42 8.92
N ILE A 301 -21.83 -6.09 9.01
CA ILE A 301 -20.81 -5.22 9.60
C ILE A 301 -20.89 -5.29 11.13
N GLN A 302 -19.76 -5.64 11.74
CA GLN A 302 -19.58 -5.74 13.19
C GLN A 302 -18.90 -4.49 13.78
N THR A 303 -18.04 -3.83 12.99
CA THR A 303 -17.36 -2.60 13.40
C THR A 303 -17.60 -1.52 12.35
N LEU A 304 -18.28 -0.45 12.75
CA LEU A 304 -18.57 0.70 11.90
C LEU A 304 -17.89 1.94 12.48
N ASN A 305 -16.99 2.55 11.72
CA ASN A 305 -16.29 3.79 12.09
C ASN A 305 -15.54 3.69 13.44
N GLY A 306 -15.01 2.51 13.77
CA GLY A 306 -14.27 2.25 15.01
C GLY A 306 -15.13 1.92 16.23
N GLY A 307 -16.47 2.01 16.12
CA GLY A 307 -17.40 1.53 17.14
C GLY A 307 -18.01 0.18 16.75
N GLY A 308 -18.25 -0.70 17.73
CA GLY A 308 -19.04 -1.92 17.52
C GLY A 308 -20.46 -1.57 17.09
N VAL A 309 -21.07 -2.38 16.22
CA VAL A 309 -22.45 -2.23 15.71
C VAL A 309 -23.46 -2.85 16.67
#